data_AF-A0A2J7R8V8-F1
#
_entry.id   AF-A0A2J7R8V8-F1
#
_cell.length_a   1.000
_cell.length_b   1.000
_cell.length_c   1.000
_cell.angle_alpha   90.00
_cell.angle_beta   90.00
_cell.angle_gamma   90.00
#
_symmetry.space_group_name_H-M   'P 1'
#
loop_
_entity.id
_entity.type
_entity.pdbx_description
1 polymer ?
#
loop_
_entity_poly.entity_id
_entity_poly.type
_entity_poly.pdbx_seq_one_letter_code
_entity_poly.pdbx_strand_id
1 'polypeptide(L)'
;MRVYFVMRYIRLKILGPLFFAFTCFTLLSEIFKWRKAWDSLSMPHSPRHDASIPSRGHFSFHPPLVAPNQTNFVPGRFLKGVLPQNESYCHFSYGTPEHFNWTGKYMAFSPELGELGPYRVIYNVVRISDNKTNNGPITNFSVTYCTHATPEFLYHIVEIVKRWDGPVSLAIYTPCTDAGFSLAIIHQLCHCLPEMSRLSVHLIFPVTHPPVFTSTAFASYDSRSNVHQYPNFTDCSAPEALVGGKLQTFRQREGLTYPVNVGRNVARKAAKTSHVLVSDVELLPSQDLVSAFLSMLSRFRKQRVEGDSADIDLNPPLPIMQESRMKNFVFVLPVFEVDEKESNVPRTKEELLELYAQNKAVYFHRWVCLHCQRFPGLQRWLQRKPSAENPNIIQVLFVPTLAS
;
A
#
# COMPACT_ATOMS: atom_id res chain seq x y z
N MET A 1 10.37 64.15 -27.73
CA MET A 1 11.13 63.05 -27.08
C MET A 1 10.22 62.43 -26.02
N ARG A 2 9.31 61.50 -26.31
CA ARG A 2 9.53 60.08 -26.70
C ARG A 2 10.64 59.44 -25.85
N VAL A 3 10.27 58.38 -25.12
CA VAL A 3 11.02 57.58 -24.14
C VAL A 3 11.04 58.11 -22.69
N TYR A 4 9.88 58.26 -22.02
CA TYR A 4 9.83 58.21 -20.53
C TYR A 4 8.52 57.66 -19.92
N PHE A 5 7.53 57.26 -20.73
CA PHE A 5 6.21 56.82 -20.23
C PHE A 5 5.94 55.30 -20.26
N VAL A 6 6.90 54.48 -20.71
CA VAL A 6 6.71 53.01 -20.81
C VAL A 6 7.31 52.24 -19.62
N MET A 7 8.19 52.83 -18.80
CA MET A 7 8.80 52.12 -17.66
C MET A 7 8.00 52.14 -16.35
N ARG A 8 6.94 52.96 -16.23
CA ARG A 8 6.14 53.03 -14.99
C ARG A 8 4.97 52.04 -14.93
N TYR A 9 4.53 51.53 -16.08
CA TYR A 9 3.41 50.57 -16.17
C TYR A 9 3.84 49.10 -16.07
N ILE A 10 5.13 48.79 -16.29
CA ILE A 10 5.66 47.41 -16.24
C ILE A 10 6.13 47.03 -14.83
N ARG A 11 6.55 47.99 -13.99
CA ARG A 11 6.98 47.70 -12.60
C ARG A 11 5.84 47.37 -11.63
N LEU A 12 4.59 47.78 -11.91
CA LEU A 12 3.46 47.51 -11.00
C LEU A 12 2.72 46.19 -11.28
N LYS A 13 2.86 45.59 -12.47
CA LYS A 13 2.17 44.33 -12.82
C LYS A 13 2.95 43.05 -12.50
N ILE A 14 4.24 43.16 -12.17
CA ILE A 14 5.10 42.00 -11.86
C ILE A 14 5.46 41.94 -10.36
N LEU A 15 5.60 43.09 -9.67
CA LEU A 15 5.90 43.07 -8.23
C LEU A 15 4.72 42.68 -7.34
N GLY A 16 3.47 43.00 -7.69
CA GLY A 16 2.29 42.62 -6.91
C GLY A 16 2.09 41.10 -6.78
N PRO A 17 2.14 40.32 -7.89
CA PRO A 17 2.04 38.87 -7.85
C PRO A 17 3.22 38.18 -7.16
N LEU A 18 4.44 38.72 -7.31
CA LEU A 18 5.65 38.18 -6.65
C LEU A 18 5.64 38.42 -5.14
N PHE A 19 5.17 39.59 -4.68
CA PHE A 19 5.02 39.87 -3.26
C PHE A 19 3.93 39.00 -2.63
N PHE A 20 2.80 38.78 -3.32
CA PHE A 20 1.71 37.91 -2.87
C PHE A 20 2.14 36.43 -2.82
N ALA A 21 2.92 35.97 -3.81
CA ALA A 21 3.48 34.61 -3.82
C ALA A 21 4.51 34.40 -2.70
N PHE A 22 5.37 35.39 -2.43
CA PHE A 22 6.35 35.31 -1.35
C PHE A 22 5.68 35.33 0.04
N THR A 23 4.66 36.17 0.25
CA THR A 23 3.87 36.17 1.49
C THR A 23 3.06 34.88 1.66
N CYS A 24 2.53 34.30 0.59
CA CYS A 24 1.87 32.98 0.63
C CYS A 24 2.85 31.86 0.96
N PHE A 25 4.07 31.88 0.42
CA PHE A 25 5.09 30.87 0.73
C PHE A 25 5.58 30.99 2.18
N THR A 26 5.76 32.19 2.71
CA THR A 26 6.14 32.37 4.12
C THR A 26 5.00 31.99 5.06
N LEU A 27 3.74 32.35 4.75
CA LEU A 27 2.56 31.95 5.53
C LEU A 27 2.31 30.45 5.45
N LEU A 28 2.46 29.81 4.29
CA LEU A 28 2.36 28.36 4.15
C LEU A 28 3.50 27.64 4.88
N SER A 29 4.72 28.19 4.89
CA SER A 29 5.84 27.62 5.65
C SER A 29 5.62 27.73 7.16
N GLU A 30 5.04 28.84 7.63
CA GLU A 30 4.66 29.01 9.04
C GLU A 30 3.45 28.13 9.41
N ILE A 31 2.48 27.94 8.51
CA ILE A 31 1.36 27.00 8.70
C ILE A 31 1.87 25.55 8.75
N PHE A 32 2.87 25.19 7.94
CA PHE A 32 3.52 23.86 8.01
C PHE A 32 4.33 23.66 9.30
N LYS A 33 5.00 24.71 9.81
CA LYS A 33 5.66 24.68 11.13
C LYS A 33 4.65 24.58 12.28
N TRP A 34 3.54 25.30 12.20
CA TRP A 34 2.43 25.22 13.15
C TRP A 34 1.75 23.84 13.13
N ARG A 35 1.62 23.20 11.96
CA ARG A 35 1.05 21.84 11.85
C ARG A 35 1.96 20.78 12.50
N LYS A 36 3.29 20.88 12.31
CA LYS A 36 4.27 20.05 13.03
C LYS A 36 4.24 20.26 14.55
N ALA A 37 3.92 21.49 15.00
CA ALA A 37 3.74 21.80 16.42
C ALA A 37 2.37 21.33 16.97
N TRP A 38 1.34 21.24 16.13
CA TRP A 38 0.02 20.71 16.50
C TRP A 38 0.02 19.18 16.65
N ASP A 39 0.78 18.47 15.84
CA ASP A 39 0.98 17.01 15.99
C ASP A 39 1.74 16.64 17.30
N SER A 40 2.32 17.63 17.99
CA SER A 40 3.07 17.47 19.25
C SER A 40 2.39 18.07 20.48
N LEU A 41 1.16 18.58 20.35
CA LEU A 41 0.38 19.14 21.46
C LEU A 41 -0.94 18.37 21.61
N SER A 42 -0.99 17.51 22.63
CA SER A 42 -2.24 17.01 23.20
C SER A 42 -3.06 18.19 23.72
N MET A 43 -4.03 18.65 22.94
CA MET A 43 -4.87 19.78 23.32
C MET A 43 -5.96 19.37 24.33
N PRO A 44 -6.27 20.22 25.32
CA PRO A 44 -7.05 19.87 26.50
C PRO A 44 -8.56 20.02 26.26
N HIS A 45 -9.36 19.17 26.91
CA HIS A 45 -10.81 19.29 26.96
C HIS A 45 -11.25 20.55 27.74
N SER A 46 -12.18 21.32 27.15
CA SER A 46 -12.93 22.37 27.84
C SER A 46 -14.10 21.76 28.64
N PRO A 47 -14.40 22.24 29.86
CA PRO A 47 -15.29 21.54 30.79
C PRO A 47 -16.76 21.88 30.54
N ARG A 48 -17.62 20.84 30.51
CA ARG A 48 -19.07 21.01 30.68
C ARG A 48 -19.40 20.96 32.17
N HIS A 49 -20.28 21.87 32.56
CA HIS A 49 -21.01 21.90 33.81
C HIS A 49 -21.65 20.54 34.12
N ASP A 50 -21.50 20.05 35.34
CA ASP A 50 -22.59 19.35 36.03
C ASP A 50 -22.45 19.38 37.54
N ALA A 51 -23.61 19.38 38.18
CA ALA A 51 -23.91 19.73 39.55
C ALA A 51 -23.40 18.74 40.62
N SER A 52 -23.16 19.29 41.80
CA SER A 52 -22.70 18.64 43.03
C SER A 52 -23.82 17.92 43.82
N ILE A 53 -23.62 16.66 44.20
CA ILE A 53 -24.24 15.98 45.38
C ILE A 53 -23.22 14.95 45.96
N PRO A 54 -23.11 14.73 47.30
CA PRO A 54 -21.82 14.43 47.94
C PRO A 54 -21.54 12.99 48.40
N SER A 55 -20.24 12.66 48.38
CA SER A 55 -19.41 11.85 49.29
C SER A 55 -19.91 10.53 49.93
N ARG A 56 -19.14 9.45 49.69
CA ARG A 56 -18.56 8.57 50.74
C ARG A 56 -17.55 7.55 50.17
N GLY A 57 -16.42 7.40 50.86
CA GLY A 57 -15.64 6.14 50.89
C GLY A 57 -14.30 6.13 50.16
N HIS A 58 -13.23 6.50 50.86
CA HIS A 58 -11.84 6.24 50.48
C HIS A 58 -11.56 4.74 50.34
N PHE A 59 -11.04 4.31 49.19
CA PHE A 59 -10.16 3.14 49.06
C PHE A 59 -9.09 3.42 48.01
N SER A 60 -7.86 3.60 48.46
CA SER A 60 -6.68 3.76 47.62
C SER A 60 -6.27 2.40 47.05
N PHE A 61 -6.53 2.17 45.78
CA PHE A 61 -5.85 1.15 44.98
C PHE A 61 -5.00 1.86 43.94
N HIS A 62 -3.67 1.74 44.05
CA HIS A 62 -2.79 2.04 42.93
C HIS A 62 -3.08 1.01 41.83
N PRO A 63 -3.59 1.40 40.65
CA PRO A 63 -3.63 0.49 39.53
C PRO A 63 -2.17 0.27 39.07
N PRO A 64 -1.80 -0.95 38.66
CA PRO A 64 -0.55 -1.13 37.93
C PRO A 64 -0.61 -0.22 36.68
N LEU A 65 0.51 0.39 36.34
CA LEU A 65 0.70 1.17 35.11
C LEU A 65 0.25 0.32 33.92
N VAL A 66 -0.99 0.51 33.48
CA VAL A 66 -1.50 -0.02 32.22
C VAL A 66 -0.75 0.74 31.14
N ALA A 67 0.24 0.08 30.53
CA ALA A 67 0.82 0.54 29.28
C ALA A 67 -0.33 0.87 28.33
N PRO A 68 -0.30 2.02 27.63
CA PRO A 68 -1.42 2.43 26.79
C PRO A 68 -1.72 1.30 25.82
N ASN A 69 -2.95 0.78 25.88
CA ASN A 69 -3.46 -0.20 24.92
C ASN A 69 -3.24 0.41 23.54
N GLN A 70 -2.18 0.01 22.82
CA GLN A 70 -1.93 0.49 21.47
C GLN A 70 -3.02 -0.10 20.58
N THR A 71 -4.07 0.70 20.38
CA THR A 71 -5.20 0.46 19.47
C THR A 71 -4.82 0.69 18.01
N ASN A 72 -3.63 1.22 17.75
CA ASN A 72 -3.20 1.56 16.39
C ASN A 72 -2.99 0.30 15.54
N PHE A 73 -3.30 0.42 14.25
CA PHE A 73 -3.01 -0.61 13.27
C PHE A 73 -1.50 -0.82 13.13
N VAL A 74 -1.06 -2.08 13.18
CA VAL A 74 0.33 -2.50 12.96
C VAL A 74 0.32 -3.68 11.99
N PRO A 75 0.93 -3.55 10.79
CA PRO A 75 0.97 -4.63 9.81
C PRO A 75 1.62 -5.90 10.36
N GLY A 76 0.98 -7.04 10.14
CA GLY A 76 1.48 -8.34 10.60
C GLY A 76 1.35 -8.57 12.11
N ARG A 77 0.58 -7.74 12.84
CA ARG A 77 0.34 -7.94 14.28
C ARG A 77 -0.20 -9.34 14.62
N PHE A 78 -0.94 -9.95 13.69
CA PHE A 78 -1.47 -11.31 13.84
C PHE A 78 -0.39 -12.40 13.83
N LEU A 79 0.86 -12.08 13.48
CA LEU A 79 2.00 -13.00 13.49
C LEU A 79 2.77 -13.00 14.83
N LYS A 80 2.36 -12.19 15.81
CA LYS A 80 2.98 -12.16 17.13
C LYS A 80 2.91 -13.52 17.82
N GLY A 81 4.05 -14.01 18.29
CA GLY A 81 4.22 -15.33 18.89
C GLY A 81 4.27 -16.50 17.90
N VAL A 82 4.08 -16.26 16.60
CA VAL A 82 4.24 -17.30 15.57
C VAL A 82 5.72 -17.47 15.29
N LEU A 83 6.22 -18.71 15.35
CA LEU A 83 7.61 -19.03 15.05
C LEU A 83 7.79 -19.37 13.57
N PRO A 84 8.93 -19.00 12.96
CA PRO A 84 9.23 -19.39 11.59
C PRO A 84 9.35 -20.91 11.48
N GLN A 85 8.84 -21.46 10.39
CA GLN A 85 8.96 -22.87 10.06
C GLN A 85 10.37 -23.19 9.54
N ASN A 86 10.76 -24.47 9.57
CA ASN A 86 12.04 -24.91 9.01
C ASN A 86 12.07 -24.82 7.48
N GLU A 87 10.92 -24.97 6.84
CA GLU A 87 10.79 -24.88 5.39
C GLU A 87 10.25 -23.53 4.94
N SER A 88 10.87 -22.97 3.90
CA SER A 88 10.34 -21.81 3.19
C SER A 88 9.11 -22.17 2.35
N TYR A 89 8.11 -21.30 2.36
CA TYR A 89 6.98 -21.31 1.43
C TYR A 89 7.31 -20.67 0.07
N CYS A 90 8.39 -19.89 0.00
CA CYS A 90 8.83 -19.16 -1.18
C CYS A 90 9.96 -19.87 -1.94
N HIS A 91 10.03 -19.65 -3.26
CA HIS A 91 11.12 -20.12 -4.09
C HIS A 91 12.13 -19.01 -4.42
N PHE A 92 13.31 -19.04 -3.79
CA PHE A 92 14.39 -18.07 -4.02
C PHE A 92 15.23 -18.43 -5.23
N SER A 93 15.44 -17.47 -6.12
CA SER A 93 16.05 -17.73 -7.43
C SER A 93 17.57 -17.59 -7.49
N TYR A 94 18.16 -16.89 -6.51
CA TYR A 94 19.57 -16.48 -6.51
C TYR A 94 20.29 -16.91 -5.23
N GLY A 95 19.81 -17.98 -4.58
CA GLY A 95 20.35 -18.46 -3.30
C GLY A 95 19.72 -17.79 -2.08
N THR A 96 20.30 -18.06 -0.91
CA THR A 96 19.87 -17.47 0.37
C THR A 96 20.35 -16.01 0.49
N PRO A 97 19.77 -15.19 1.38
CA PRO A 97 20.25 -13.83 1.62
C PRO A 97 21.76 -13.75 1.92
N GLU A 98 22.31 -14.73 2.65
CA GLU A 98 23.73 -14.79 3.02
C GLU A 98 24.65 -15.14 1.84
N HIS A 99 24.14 -15.91 0.87
CA HIS A 99 24.88 -16.40 -0.28
C HIS A 99 24.17 -15.97 -1.57
N PHE A 100 23.80 -14.70 -1.66
CA PHE A 100 23.05 -14.16 -2.78
C PHE A 100 23.95 -14.08 -4.03
N ASN A 101 23.91 -15.14 -4.84
CA ASN A 101 24.72 -15.28 -6.03
C ASN A 101 24.00 -14.61 -7.21
N TRP A 102 24.24 -13.31 -7.36
CA TRP A 102 23.79 -12.55 -8.51
C TRP A 102 25.00 -12.12 -9.35
N THR A 103 24.90 -12.30 -10.67
CA THR A 103 25.85 -11.74 -11.64
C THR A 103 25.17 -10.64 -12.42
N GLY A 104 25.95 -9.67 -12.93
CA GLY A 104 25.43 -8.58 -13.78
C GLY A 104 24.61 -9.05 -14.99
N LYS A 105 24.75 -10.33 -15.39
CA LYS A 105 23.97 -10.98 -16.46
C LYS A 105 22.46 -11.02 -16.19
N TYR A 106 22.02 -10.97 -14.94
CA TYR A 106 20.59 -11.01 -14.58
C TYR A 106 19.96 -9.63 -14.39
N MET A 107 20.72 -8.57 -14.69
CA MET A 107 20.26 -7.19 -14.58
C MET A 107 19.42 -6.80 -15.79
N ALA A 108 18.23 -6.30 -15.55
CA ALA A 108 17.35 -5.76 -16.56
C ALA A 108 17.23 -4.24 -16.42
N PHE A 109 16.78 -3.62 -17.50
CA PHE A 109 16.44 -2.21 -17.53
C PHE A 109 15.03 -1.94 -17.01
N SER A 110 14.81 -0.74 -16.48
CA SER A 110 13.45 -0.30 -16.11
C SER A 110 12.54 -0.27 -17.35
N PRO A 111 11.26 -0.66 -17.24
CA PRO A 111 10.36 -0.82 -18.39
C PRO A 111 10.17 0.42 -19.28
N GLU A 112 10.21 1.64 -18.72
CA GLU A 112 9.96 2.89 -19.46
C GLU A 112 11.23 3.51 -20.03
N LEU A 113 12.24 3.66 -19.19
CA LEU A 113 13.44 4.43 -19.53
C LEU A 113 14.55 3.58 -20.16
N GLY A 114 14.37 2.25 -20.19
CA GLY A 114 15.32 1.33 -20.80
C GLY A 114 16.75 1.51 -20.26
N GLU A 115 17.72 1.39 -21.15
CA GLU A 115 19.15 1.45 -20.83
C GLU A 115 19.60 2.82 -20.30
N LEU A 116 19.01 3.89 -20.84
CA LEU A 116 19.27 5.29 -20.46
C LEU A 116 18.65 5.65 -19.10
N GLY A 117 17.77 4.81 -18.58
CA GLY A 117 17.15 5.01 -17.27
C GLY A 117 18.16 4.94 -16.13
N PRO A 118 17.95 5.72 -15.05
CA PRO A 118 18.85 5.74 -13.90
C PRO A 118 18.68 4.51 -12.98
N TYR A 119 17.76 3.60 -13.30
CA TYR A 119 17.44 2.43 -12.48
C TYR A 119 17.77 1.13 -13.19
N ARG A 120 18.06 0.11 -12.38
CA ARG A 120 18.25 -1.28 -12.79
C ARG A 120 17.34 -2.17 -11.96
N VAL A 121 17.01 -3.32 -12.53
CA VAL A 121 16.03 -4.25 -11.96
C VAL A 121 16.59 -5.65 -11.92
N ILE A 122 16.44 -6.34 -10.80
CA ILE A 122 16.63 -7.79 -10.70
C ILE A 122 15.24 -8.40 -10.53
N TYR A 123 14.75 -9.06 -11.58
CA TYR A 123 13.43 -9.69 -11.56
C TYR A 123 13.45 -11.07 -10.90
N ASN A 124 12.35 -11.45 -10.26
CA ASN A 124 12.10 -12.80 -9.79
C ASN A 124 13.13 -13.26 -8.75
N VAL A 125 13.52 -12.37 -7.85
CA VAL A 125 14.36 -12.70 -6.70
C VAL A 125 13.69 -13.76 -5.83
N VAL A 126 12.39 -13.57 -5.62
CA VAL A 126 11.47 -14.63 -5.20
C VAL A 126 10.51 -14.92 -6.35
N ARG A 127 10.23 -16.20 -6.58
CA ARG A 127 9.23 -16.68 -7.53
C ARG A 127 8.06 -17.31 -6.78
N ILE A 128 6.90 -17.24 -7.43
CA ILE A 128 5.70 -17.95 -7.00
C ILE A 128 6.01 -19.45 -6.99
N SER A 129 5.64 -20.11 -5.90
CA SER A 129 5.84 -21.54 -5.71
C SER A 129 4.57 -22.30 -6.08
N ASP A 130 4.42 -22.63 -7.38
CA ASP A 130 3.23 -23.29 -7.94
C ASP A 130 2.90 -24.65 -7.28
N ASN A 131 3.88 -25.33 -6.67
CA ASN A 131 3.68 -26.62 -6.01
C ASN A 131 3.12 -26.51 -4.58
N LYS A 132 3.06 -25.31 -3.98
CA LYS A 132 2.60 -25.09 -2.59
C LYS A 132 1.29 -24.28 -2.52
N THR A 133 0.68 -23.94 -3.66
CA THR A 133 -0.61 -23.25 -3.67
C THR A 133 -1.76 -24.25 -3.48
N ASN A 134 -2.43 -24.18 -2.33
CA ASN A 134 -3.66 -24.96 -2.08
C ASN A 134 -4.78 -24.69 -3.11
N ASN A 135 -4.65 -23.63 -3.93
CA ASN A 135 -5.63 -23.18 -4.92
C ASN A 135 -5.32 -23.63 -6.36
N GLY A 136 -4.43 -24.63 -6.55
CA GLY A 136 -4.04 -25.12 -7.87
C GLY A 136 -3.05 -24.21 -8.62
N PRO A 137 -2.63 -24.56 -9.85
CA PRO A 137 -1.70 -23.77 -10.64
C PRO A 137 -2.30 -22.40 -10.99
N ILE A 138 -1.46 -21.37 -11.07
CA ILE A 138 -1.88 -20.03 -11.53
C ILE A 138 -2.53 -20.17 -12.91
N THR A 139 -3.84 -19.95 -13.00
CA THR A 139 -4.54 -19.97 -14.28
C THR A 139 -4.28 -18.67 -15.04
N ASN A 140 -4.25 -18.72 -16.37
CA ASN A 140 -4.13 -17.53 -17.23
C ASN A 140 -5.26 -16.49 -16.97
N PHE A 141 -6.36 -16.90 -16.34
CA PHE A 141 -7.51 -16.06 -15.99
C PHE A 141 -7.44 -15.45 -14.58
N SER A 142 -6.30 -15.53 -13.89
CA SER A 142 -6.14 -14.93 -12.54
C SER A 142 -5.93 -13.40 -12.59
N VAL A 143 -5.84 -12.76 -11.41
CA VAL A 143 -5.56 -11.33 -11.23
C VAL A 143 -4.33 -11.17 -10.33
N THR A 144 -3.29 -10.50 -10.82
CA THR A 144 -2.08 -10.21 -10.02
C THR A 144 -2.23 -8.86 -9.29
N TYR A 145 -2.02 -8.85 -7.98
CA TYR A 145 -1.83 -7.61 -7.23
C TYR A 145 -0.41 -7.09 -7.48
N CYS A 146 -0.28 -5.99 -8.21
CA CYS A 146 1.00 -5.37 -8.56
C CYS A 146 1.26 -4.21 -7.61
N THR A 147 2.30 -4.32 -6.79
CA THR A 147 2.61 -3.33 -5.76
C THR A 147 4.09 -3.05 -5.64
N HIS A 148 4.43 -2.04 -4.86
CA HIS A 148 5.79 -1.63 -4.61
C HIS A 148 5.98 -1.18 -3.16
N ALA A 149 7.20 -1.35 -2.64
CA ALA A 149 7.53 -0.96 -1.28
C ALA A 149 8.98 -0.45 -1.16
N THR A 150 9.26 0.17 -0.03
CA THR A 150 10.60 0.33 0.56
C THR A 150 10.70 -0.61 1.77
N PRO A 151 11.91 -0.88 2.31
CA PRO A 151 12.10 -1.86 3.39
C PRO A 151 11.17 -1.65 4.58
N GLU A 152 10.93 -0.39 4.96
CA GLU A 152 10.10 -0.02 6.11
C GLU A 152 8.61 -0.39 5.97
N PHE A 153 8.10 -0.59 4.74
CA PHE A 153 6.71 -0.96 4.49
C PHE A 153 6.50 -2.45 4.23
N LEU A 154 7.56 -3.28 4.24
CA LEU A 154 7.47 -4.67 3.77
C LEU A 154 6.49 -5.54 4.57
N TYR A 155 6.25 -5.27 5.86
CA TYR A 155 5.28 -6.03 6.65
C TYR A 155 3.82 -5.83 6.20
N HIS A 156 3.51 -4.82 5.38
CA HIS A 156 2.19 -4.72 4.76
C HIS A 156 1.92 -5.87 3.77
N ILE A 157 2.97 -6.53 3.26
CA ILE A 157 2.78 -7.65 2.33
C ILE A 157 2.02 -8.81 2.96
N VAL A 158 2.19 -9.06 4.27
CA VAL A 158 1.49 -10.15 4.95
C VAL A 158 0.00 -9.88 5.09
N GLU A 159 -0.39 -8.60 5.16
CA GLU A 159 -1.79 -8.19 5.15
C GLU A 159 -2.40 -8.36 3.76
N ILE A 160 -1.64 -8.02 2.71
CA ILE A 160 -2.08 -8.18 1.31
C ILE A 160 -2.24 -9.66 0.98
N VAL A 161 -1.22 -10.49 1.17
CA VAL A 161 -1.30 -11.91 0.75
C VAL A 161 -2.35 -12.68 1.55
N LYS A 162 -2.70 -12.24 2.76
CA LYS A 162 -3.80 -12.85 3.53
C LYS A 162 -5.19 -12.51 3.00
N ARG A 163 -5.37 -11.34 2.38
CA ARG A 163 -6.66 -10.85 1.86
C ARG A 163 -6.84 -11.13 0.38
N TRP A 164 -5.75 -11.06 -0.38
CA TRP A 164 -5.72 -11.28 -1.81
C TRP A 164 -5.59 -12.77 -2.08
N ASP A 165 -6.48 -13.36 -2.88
CA ASP A 165 -6.55 -14.78 -3.26
C ASP A 165 -5.88 -15.09 -4.62
N GLY A 166 -5.20 -14.11 -5.23
CA GLY A 166 -4.40 -14.27 -6.46
C GLY A 166 -2.88 -14.16 -6.26
N PRO A 167 -2.09 -14.16 -7.35
CA PRO A 167 -0.67 -13.81 -7.33
C PRO A 167 -0.41 -12.38 -6.83
N VAL A 168 0.75 -12.14 -6.21
CA VAL A 168 1.22 -10.80 -5.83
C VAL A 168 2.60 -10.56 -6.44
N SER A 169 2.75 -9.50 -7.22
CA SER A 169 4.04 -9.04 -7.74
C SER A 169 4.48 -7.80 -6.99
N LEU A 170 5.59 -7.90 -6.26
CA LEU A 170 6.14 -6.85 -5.41
C LEU A 170 7.47 -6.35 -5.98
N ALA A 171 7.53 -5.04 -6.26
CA ALA A 171 8.76 -4.35 -6.60
C ALA A 171 9.31 -3.57 -5.40
N ILE A 172 10.50 -3.92 -4.91
CA ILE A 172 11.11 -3.28 -3.75
C ILE A 172 12.21 -2.33 -4.22
N TYR A 173 12.18 -1.08 -3.77
CA TYR A 173 13.29 -0.14 -4.00
C TYR A 173 14.36 -0.32 -2.93
N THR A 174 15.54 -0.75 -3.37
CA THR A 174 16.62 -1.26 -2.52
C THR A 174 17.99 -0.71 -2.92
N PRO A 175 18.25 0.60 -2.75
CA PRO A 175 19.58 1.15 -2.94
C PRO A 175 20.55 0.63 -1.88
N CYS A 176 21.77 0.26 -2.28
CA CYS A 176 22.85 -0.13 -1.36
C CYS A 176 22.38 -1.16 -0.30
N THR A 177 22.48 -0.82 0.99
CA THR A 177 22.21 -1.70 2.14
C THR A 177 20.74 -2.10 2.28
N ASP A 178 19.83 -1.35 1.65
CA ASP A 178 18.39 -1.63 1.70
C ASP A 178 18.04 -2.96 1.03
N ALA A 179 18.91 -3.47 0.15
CA ALA A 179 18.76 -4.77 -0.49
C ALA A 179 18.91 -5.93 0.51
N GLY A 180 19.96 -5.92 1.33
CA GLY A 180 20.14 -6.88 2.41
C GLY A 180 18.97 -6.86 3.41
N PHE A 181 18.56 -5.67 3.87
CA PHE A 181 17.41 -5.53 4.77
C PHE A 181 16.11 -6.11 4.19
N SER A 182 15.82 -5.78 2.94
CA SER A 182 14.63 -6.28 2.26
C SER A 182 14.64 -7.80 2.14
N LEU A 183 15.78 -8.37 1.75
CA LEU A 183 15.93 -9.82 1.66
C LEU A 183 15.77 -10.51 3.02
N ALA A 184 16.29 -9.92 4.10
CA ALA A 184 16.12 -10.44 5.45
C ALA A 184 14.64 -10.56 5.83
N ILE A 185 13.89 -9.47 5.62
CA ILE A 185 12.48 -9.39 5.97
C ILE A 185 11.68 -10.38 5.12
N ILE A 186 11.88 -10.38 3.80
CA ILE A 186 11.19 -11.31 2.90
C ILE A 186 11.53 -12.77 3.25
N HIS A 187 12.80 -13.07 3.54
CA HIS A 187 13.22 -14.41 3.95
C HIS A 187 12.52 -14.87 5.22
N GLN A 188 12.44 -14.02 6.26
CA GLN A 188 11.70 -14.32 7.48
C GLN A 188 10.22 -14.59 7.18
N LEU A 189 9.56 -13.67 6.47
CA LEU A 189 8.13 -13.79 6.16
C LEU A 189 7.79 -15.05 5.35
N CYS A 190 8.69 -15.46 4.46
CA CYS A 190 8.58 -16.68 3.68
C CYS A 190 8.63 -17.97 4.51
N HIS A 191 9.08 -17.94 5.76
CA HIS A 191 9.00 -19.07 6.72
C HIS A 191 7.82 -18.93 7.67
N CYS A 192 7.13 -17.79 7.67
CA CYS A 192 6.10 -17.46 8.65
C CYS A 192 4.68 -17.65 8.14
N LEU A 193 4.44 -17.46 6.84
CA LEU A 193 3.09 -17.36 6.29
C LEU A 193 2.97 -18.16 4.97
N PRO A 194 2.15 -19.22 4.91
CA PRO A 194 1.97 -20.04 3.71
C PRO A 194 1.56 -19.25 2.46
N GLU A 195 0.75 -18.21 2.62
CA GLU A 195 0.25 -17.35 1.55
C GLU A 195 1.38 -16.61 0.82
N MET A 196 2.56 -16.48 1.43
CA MET A 196 3.76 -15.94 0.79
C MET A 196 4.23 -16.77 -0.40
N SER A 197 3.80 -18.04 -0.51
CA SER A 197 4.01 -18.87 -1.70
C SER A 197 3.54 -18.23 -3.01
N ARG A 198 2.60 -17.27 -2.95
CA ARG A 198 2.02 -16.54 -4.10
C ARG A 198 2.75 -15.24 -4.44
N LEU A 199 3.82 -14.91 -3.73
CA LEU A 199 4.59 -13.70 -3.91
C LEU A 199 5.69 -13.90 -4.97
N SER A 200 5.82 -12.94 -5.89
CA SER A 200 7.04 -12.70 -6.65
C SER A 200 7.68 -11.38 -6.23
N VAL A 201 9.01 -11.38 -6.08
CA VAL A 201 9.76 -10.20 -5.64
C VAL A 201 10.75 -9.77 -6.71
N HIS A 202 10.79 -8.47 -6.95
CA HIS A 202 11.68 -7.81 -7.89
C HIS A 202 12.40 -6.66 -7.17
N LEU A 203 13.71 -6.52 -7.36
CA LEU A 203 14.49 -5.47 -6.72
C LEU A 203 14.80 -4.36 -7.71
N ILE A 204 14.66 -3.11 -7.28
CA ILE A 204 14.95 -1.89 -8.04
C ILE A 204 16.02 -1.12 -7.30
N PHE A 205 17.06 -0.68 -8.00
CA PHE A 205 18.09 0.17 -7.42
C PHE A 205 18.60 1.18 -8.45
N PRO A 206 19.10 2.35 -8.00
CA PRO A 206 19.70 3.30 -8.91
C PRO A 206 21.10 2.81 -9.33
N VAL A 207 21.52 3.12 -10.56
CA VAL A 207 22.86 2.77 -11.07
C VAL A 207 23.96 3.33 -10.17
N THR A 208 23.73 4.49 -9.56
CA THR A 208 24.66 5.16 -8.66
C THR A 208 24.82 4.49 -7.29
N HIS A 209 23.87 3.64 -6.88
CA HIS A 209 23.89 2.94 -5.59
C HIS A 209 23.47 1.47 -5.76
N PRO A 210 24.35 0.63 -6.32
CA PRO A 210 24.08 -0.80 -6.53
C PRO A 210 23.78 -1.53 -5.21
N PRO A 211 23.03 -2.65 -5.25
CA PRO A 211 22.57 -3.34 -4.05
C PRO A 211 23.71 -4.07 -3.35
N VAL A 212 23.68 -4.06 -2.01
CA VAL A 212 24.60 -4.80 -1.14
C VAL A 212 23.80 -5.81 -0.35
N PHE A 213 24.17 -7.09 -0.45
CA PHE A 213 23.42 -8.22 0.10
C PHE A 213 24.07 -8.89 1.32
N THR A 214 25.38 -8.72 1.53
CA THR A 214 26.14 -9.45 2.55
C THR A 214 25.84 -9.00 3.97
N SER A 215 25.70 -9.97 4.88
CA SER A 215 25.55 -9.78 6.34
C SER A 215 26.88 -9.62 7.07
N THR A 216 28.02 -9.86 6.42
CA THR A 216 29.34 -9.56 6.98
C THR A 216 29.37 -8.07 7.28
N ALA A 217 29.35 -7.77 8.58
CA ALA A 217 29.20 -6.46 9.17
C ALA A 217 29.84 -5.39 8.29
N PHE A 218 29.09 -4.32 8.02
CA PHE A 218 29.51 -3.07 7.41
C PHE A 218 30.83 -2.58 7.99
N ALA A 219 31.93 -3.19 7.57
CA ALA A 219 33.26 -2.82 7.98
C ALA A 219 33.54 -1.54 7.19
N SER A 220 33.47 -0.42 7.90
CA SER A 220 34.19 0.82 7.59
C SER A 220 33.69 1.74 6.47
N TYR A 221 32.37 1.94 6.28
CA TYR A 221 31.94 3.21 5.68
C TYR A 221 31.58 4.29 6.72
N ASP A 222 31.28 3.91 7.96
CA ASP A 222 31.10 4.89 9.04
C ASP A 222 31.49 4.30 10.40
N SER A 223 32.70 4.60 10.86
CA SER A 223 33.17 4.25 12.20
C SER A 223 32.56 5.13 13.30
N ARG A 224 31.62 6.02 12.98
CA ARG A 224 30.96 6.91 13.95
C ARG A 224 29.53 6.51 14.29
N SER A 225 28.94 5.54 13.60
CA SER A 225 27.60 5.05 13.92
C SER A 225 27.65 3.61 14.46
N ASN A 226 27.38 3.46 15.77
CA ASN A 226 27.08 2.17 16.42
C ASN A 226 25.72 1.59 15.93
N VAL A 227 25.42 1.64 14.64
CA VAL A 227 24.12 1.26 14.07
C VAL A 227 24.29 -0.02 13.26
N HIS A 228 24.65 -1.10 13.95
CA HIS A 228 24.41 -2.46 13.47
C HIS A 228 22.94 -2.82 13.69
N GLN A 229 22.02 -2.21 12.94
CA GLN A 229 20.58 -2.50 13.02
C GLN A 229 20.12 -3.37 11.85
N TYR A 230 20.67 -4.58 11.75
CA TYR A 230 19.93 -5.62 11.04
C TYR A 230 18.69 -5.97 11.86
N PRO A 231 17.51 -6.19 11.25
CA PRO A 231 16.32 -6.57 12.00
C PRO A 231 16.58 -7.88 12.76
N ASN A 232 16.44 -7.83 14.08
CA ASN A 232 16.44 -9.03 14.92
C ASN A 232 15.01 -9.57 14.99
N PHE A 233 14.83 -10.81 14.55
CA PHE A 233 13.52 -11.48 14.53
C PHE A 233 13.45 -12.46 15.70
N THR A 234 12.60 -12.15 16.69
CA THR A 234 12.30 -13.08 17.79
C THR A 234 11.17 -14.04 17.44
N ASP A 235 10.26 -13.58 16.59
CA ASP A 235 9.12 -14.32 16.06
C ASP A 235 8.80 -13.80 14.65
N CYS A 236 7.63 -14.13 14.11
CA CYS A 236 7.17 -13.70 12.80
C CYS A 236 6.54 -12.30 12.77
N SER A 237 6.43 -11.61 13.90
CA SER A 237 5.90 -10.25 13.94
C SER A 237 6.93 -9.21 13.46
N ALA A 238 6.46 -7.99 13.21
CA ALA A 238 7.32 -6.89 12.80
C ALA A 238 8.33 -6.54 13.90
N PRO A 239 9.65 -6.56 13.62
CA PRO A 239 10.68 -6.10 14.54
C PRO A 239 10.38 -4.70 15.09
N GLU A 240 10.75 -4.45 16.35
CA GLU A 240 10.54 -3.15 16.99
C GLU A 240 11.22 -2.01 16.20
N ALA A 241 12.36 -2.29 15.55
CA ALA A 241 13.04 -1.32 14.69
C ALA A 241 12.15 -0.82 13.54
N LEU A 242 11.31 -1.69 12.97
CA LEU A 242 10.35 -1.34 11.93
C LEU A 242 9.12 -0.64 12.51
N VAL A 243 8.51 -1.22 13.54
CA VAL A 243 7.28 -0.68 14.15
C VAL A 243 7.50 0.71 14.78
N GLY A 244 8.65 0.89 15.45
CA GLY A 244 9.01 2.14 16.10
C GLY A 244 9.59 3.20 15.16
N GLY A 245 9.67 2.94 13.85
CA GLY A 245 10.28 3.86 12.87
C GLY A 245 11.77 4.13 13.12
N LYS A 246 12.43 3.28 13.91
CA LYS A 246 13.85 3.42 14.28
C LYS A 246 14.78 2.92 13.17
N LEU A 247 14.29 2.05 12.28
CA LEU A 247 15.03 1.58 11.12
C LEU A 247 15.30 2.76 10.17
N GLN A 248 16.55 3.20 10.13
CA GLN A 248 17.02 4.18 9.16
C GLN A 248 17.55 3.45 7.92
N THR A 249 16.84 3.53 6.80
CA THR A 249 17.27 2.94 5.52
C THR A 249 18.34 3.81 4.86
N PHE A 250 19.15 3.21 3.97
CA PHE A 250 20.11 3.95 3.14
C PHE A 250 19.40 5.05 2.36
N ARG A 251 18.24 4.74 1.76
CA ARG A 251 17.40 5.73 1.09
C ARG A 251 17.09 6.94 1.97
N GLN A 252 16.72 6.73 3.24
CA GLN A 252 16.40 7.82 4.17
C GLN A 252 17.62 8.63 4.56
N ARG A 253 18.74 7.96 4.90
CA ARG A 253 19.99 8.63 5.30
C ARG A 253 20.56 9.51 4.19
N GLU A 254 20.53 9.02 2.96
CA GLU A 254 21.05 9.74 1.78
C GLU A 254 20.01 10.64 1.10
N GLY A 255 18.77 10.70 1.62
CA GLY A 255 17.71 11.54 1.06
C GLY A 255 17.30 11.17 -0.37
N LEU A 256 17.36 9.88 -0.73
CA LEU A 256 17.04 9.43 -2.08
C LEU A 256 15.53 9.45 -2.34
N THR A 257 15.14 9.99 -3.49
CA THR A 257 13.76 9.99 -3.99
C THR A 257 13.28 8.57 -4.24
N TYR A 258 12.10 8.23 -3.74
CA TYR A 258 11.46 6.94 -4.00
C TYR A 258 10.84 6.91 -5.41
N PRO A 259 11.29 6.04 -6.34
CA PRO A 259 10.81 6.02 -7.71
C PRO A 259 9.49 5.24 -7.86
N VAL A 260 8.41 5.78 -7.30
CA VAL A 260 7.10 5.12 -7.19
C VAL A 260 6.60 4.55 -8.53
N ASN A 261 6.73 5.31 -9.62
CA ASN A 261 6.27 4.88 -10.94
C ASN A 261 7.12 3.74 -11.51
N VAL A 262 8.43 3.75 -11.27
CA VAL A 262 9.31 2.63 -11.66
C VAL A 262 8.89 1.36 -10.92
N GLY A 263 8.59 1.47 -9.62
CA GLY A 263 8.02 0.39 -8.81
C GLY A 263 6.76 -0.22 -9.42
N ARG A 264 5.75 0.61 -9.68
CA ARG A 264 4.46 0.19 -10.29
C ARG A 264 4.68 -0.53 -11.62
N ASN A 265 5.54 0.02 -12.47
CA ASN A 265 5.78 -0.52 -13.80
C ASN A 265 6.57 -1.83 -13.80
N VAL A 266 7.55 -1.97 -12.91
CA VAL A 266 8.30 -3.21 -12.72
C VAL A 266 7.38 -4.33 -12.25
N ALA A 267 6.56 -4.08 -11.22
CA ALA A 267 5.58 -5.07 -10.73
C ALA A 267 4.58 -5.46 -11.83
N ARG A 268 4.03 -4.45 -12.54
CA ARG A 268 3.10 -4.69 -13.64
C ARG A 268 3.72 -5.49 -14.80
N LYS A 269 4.96 -5.18 -15.20
CA LYS A 269 5.66 -5.90 -16.28
C LYS A 269 5.95 -7.35 -15.91
N ALA A 270 6.16 -7.64 -14.62
CA ALA A 270 6.45 -8.97 -14.14
C ALA A 270 5.21 -9.86 -13.94
N ALA A 271 4.02 -9.26 -13.87
CA ALA A 271 2.77 -10.00 -13.76
C ALA A 271 2.53 -10.88 -15.00
N LYS A 272 2.17 -12.14 -14.76
CA LYS A 272 1.92 -13.14 -15.82
C LYS A 272 0.43 -13.38 -16.09
N THR A 273 -0.44 -12.77 -15.29
CA THR A 273 -1.90 -12.97 -15.37
C THR A 273 -2.53 -12.07 -16.44
N SER A 274 -3.71 -12.45 -16.94
CA SER A 274 -4.45 -11.64 -17.91
C SER A 274 -4.94 -10.30 -17.36
N HIS A 275 -5.12 -10.20 -16.04
CA HIS A 275 -5.58 -9.00 -15.35
C HIS A 275 -4.59 -8.62 -14.25
N VAL A 276 -4.48 -7.32 -13.98
CA VAL A 276 -3.63 -6.77 -12.92
C VAL A 276 -4.39 -5.71 -12.14
N LEU A 277 -4.18 -5.69 -10.82
CA LEU A 277 -4.55 -4.56 -9.97
C LEU A 277 -3.27 -3.86 -9.55
N VAL A 278 -3.03 -2.65 -10.03
CA VAL A 278 -1.89 -1.83 -9.59
C VAL A 278 -2.32 -1.03 -8.37
N SER A 279 -1.67 -1.25 -7.23
CA SER A 279 -2.06 -0.63 -5.96
C SER A 279 -0.86 -0.49 -5.02
N ASP A 280 -0.88 0.56 -4.20
CA ASP A 280 0.19 0.84 -3.23
C ASP A 280 0.14 -0.16 -2.07
N VAL A 281 1.28 -0.47 -1.46
CA VAL A 281 1.40 -1.58 -0.48
C VAL A 281 0.57 -1.35 0.79
N GLU A 282 0.23 -0.10 1.09
CA GLU A 282 -0.60 0.29 2.24
C GLU A 282 -2.11 0.12 1.96
N LEU A 283 -2.50 -0.03 0.69
CA LEU A 283 -3.91 -0.15 0.30
C LEU A 283 -4.37 -1.61 0.37
N LEU A 284 -4.91 -1.99 1.52
CA LEU A 284 -5.35 -3.37 1.76
C LEU A 284 -6.61 -3.70 0.93
N PRO A 285 -6.60 -4.78 0.12
CA PRO A 285 -7.77 -5.16 -0.67
C PRO A 285 -8.89 -5.72 0.21
N SER A 286 -10.13 -5.62 -0.27
CA SER A 286 -11.24 -6.38 0.29
C SER A 286 -10.99 -7.88 0.16
N GLN A 287 -11.46 -8.64 1.13
CA GLN A 287 -11.38 -10.09 1.09
C GLN A 287 -12.21 -10.65 -0.09
N ASP A 288 -11.78 -11.77 -0.65
CA ASP A 288 -12.43 -12.50 -1.76
C ASP A 288 -12.60 -11.69 -3.06
N LEU A 289 -11.92 -10.54 -3.19
CA LEU A 289 -12.09 -9.63 -4.31
C LEU A 289 -11.72 -10.26 -5.67
N VAL A 290 -10.72 -11.15 -5.74
CA VAL A 290 -10.36 -11.81 -7.02
C VAL A 290 -11.47 -12.75 -7.45
N SER A 291 -11.91 -13.65 -6.57
CA SER A 291 -13.01 -14.57 -6.87
C SER A 291 -14.29 -13.82 -7.30
N ALA A 292 -14.65 -12.75 -6.59
CA ALA A 292 -15.78 -11.90 -6.89
C ALA A 292 -15.65 -11.18 -8.25
N PHE A 293 -14.44 -10.72 -8.58
CA PHE A 293 -14.14 -10.11 -9.88
C PHE A 293 -14.23 -11.11 -11.04
N LEU A 294 -13.70 -12.32 -10.88
CA LEU A 294 -13.79 -13.36 -11.91
C LEU A 294 -15.24 -13.82 -12.13
N SER A 295 -16.03 -13.91 -11.05
CA SER A 295 -17.48 -14.15 -11.13
C SER A 295 -18.22 -13.03 -11.86
N MET A 296 -17.84 -11.77 -11.63
CA MET A 296 -18.37 -10.64 -12.39
C MET A 296 -18.01 -10.72 -13.88
N LEU A 297 -16.77 -11.10 -14.23
CA LEU A 297 -16.35 -11.25 -15.62
C LEU A 297 -17.09 -12.39 -16.34
N SER A 298 -17.39 -13.50 -15.65
CA SER A 298 -18.15 -14.61 -16.24
C SER A 298 -19.58 -14.18 -16.59
N ARG A 299 -20.21 -13.32 -15.77
CA ARG A 299 -21.53 -12.73 -16.04
C ARG A 299 -21.57 -11.84 -17.28
N PHE A 300 -20.47 -11.17 -17.64
CA PHE A 300 -20.37 -10.43 -18.90
C PHE A 300 -20.29 -11.34 -20.13
N ARG A 301 -19.88 -12.61 -19.96
CA ARG A 301 -19.68 -13.58 -21.04
C ARG A 301 -20.85 -14.51 -21.25
N LYS A 302 -21.63 -14.80 -20.20
CA LYS A 302 -22.72 -15.78 -20.24
C LYS A 302 -23.89 -15.26 -21.08
N GLN A 303 -24.12 -15.89 -22.22
CA GLN A 303 -25.37 -15.77 -22.97
C GLN A 303 -26.43 -16.59 -22.23
N ARG A 304 -27.58 -15.99 -21.89
CA ARG A 304 -28.65 -16.75 -21.20
C ARG A 304 -29.19 -17.81 -22.15
N VAL A 305 -29.32 -19.03 -21.66
CA VAL A 305 -30.13 -20.07 -22.30
C VAL A 305 -31.50 -20.04 -21.62
N GLU A 306 -32.56 -20.20 -22.41
CA GLU A 306 -33.93 -20.34 -21.91
C GLU A 306 -33.99 -21.54 -20.94
N GLY A 307 -34.34 -21.28 -19.68
CA GLY A 307 -34.35 -22.30 -18.60
C GLY A 307 -33.29 -22.13 -17.51
N ASP A 308 -32.36 -21.17 -17.63
CA ASP A 308 -31.51 -20.74 -16.51
C ASP A 308 -32.37 -19.97 -15.48
N SER A 309 -33.05 -20.70 -14.60
CA SER A 309 -33.73 -20.17 -13.40
C SER A 309 -32.74 -19.77 -12.31
N ALA A 310 -31.62 -19.13 -12.68
CA ALA A 310 -30.75 -18.49 -11.72
C ALA A 310 -31.50 -17.29 -11.15
N ASP A 311 -31.59 -17.19 -9.82
CA ASP A 311 -32.22 -16.06 -9.12
C ASP A 311 -31.69 -14.74 -9.71
N ILE A 312 -32.57 -14.06 -10.43
CA ILE A 312 -32.31 -12.76 -11.06
C ILE A 312 -31.87 -11.74 -9.99
N ASP A 313 -32.35 -11.93 -8.76
CA ASP A 313 -32.02 -11.11 -7.59
C ASP A 313 -30.60 -11.39 -7.07
N LEU A 314 -30.13 -12.64 -7.16
CA LEU A 314 -28.79 -13.07 -6.74
C LEU A 314 -27.70 -12.71 -7.73
N ASN A 315 -27.99 -12.77 -9.04
CA ASN A 315 -27.02 -12.51 -10.10
C ASN A 315 -27.62 -11.64 -11.19
N PRO A 316 -27.71 -10.31 -10.98
CA PRO A 316 -28.30 -9.44 -11.97
C PRO A 316 -27.51 -9.53 -13.28
N PRO A 317 -28.21 -9.75 -14.41
CA PRO A 317 -27.62 -9.92 -15.73
C PRO A 317 -26.81 -8.68 -16.10
N LEU A 318 -25.60 -8.89 -16.61
CA LEU A 318 -24.81 -7.81 -17.22
C LEU A 318 -24.96 -7.87 -18.75
N PRO A 319 -24.82 -6.74 -19.45
CA PRO A 319 -24.79 -6.74 -20.91
C PRO A 319 -23.73 -7.70 -21.42
N ILE A 320 -24.06 -8.56 -22.39
CA ILE A 320 -23.06 -9.46 -22.98
C ILE A 320 -21.98 -8.62 -23.64
N MET A 321 -20.72 -8.84 -23.24
CA MET A 321 -19.57 -8.14 -23.77
C MET A 321 -18.60 -9.13 -24.40
N GLN A 322 -18.39 -8.97 -25.71
CA GLN A 322 -17.35 -9.72 -26.42
C GLN A 322 -15.97 -9.42 -25.83
N GLU A 323 -15.09 -10.42 -25.85
CA GLU A 323 -13.75 -10.34 -25.26
C GLU A 323 -12.89 -9.22 -25.87
N SER A 324 -13.01 -9.00 -27.19
CA SER A 324 -12.35 -7.90 -27.90
C SER A 324 -12.71 -6.53 -27.33
N ARG A 325 -13.98 -6.34 -26.93
CA ARG A 325 -14.48 -5.10 -26.35
C ARG A 325 -14.07 -4.97 -24.88
N MET A 326 -14.02 -6.08 -24.15
CA MET A 326 -13.66 -6.11 -22.72
C MET A 326 -12.23 -5.63 -22.47
N LYS A 327 -11.31 -5.84 -23.42
CA LYS A 327 -9.93 -5.31 -23.37
C LYS A 327 -9.84 -3.78 -23.31
N ASN A 328 -10.90 -3.08 -23.67
CA ASN A 328 -10.97 -1.61 -23.65
C ASN A 328 -11.52 -1.06 -22.32
N PHE A 329 -11.80 -1.92 -21.34
CA PHE A 329 -12.34 -1.51 -20.05
C PHE A 329 -11.26 -1.51 -18.98
N VAL A 330 -11.27 -0.45 -18.17
CA VAL A 330 -10.53 -0.39 -16.92
C VAL A 330 -11.55 -0.44 -15.78
N PHE A 331 -11.33 -1.36 -14.84
CA PHE A 331 -12.14 -1.46 -13.64
C PHE A 331 -11.47 -0.65 -12.52
N VAL A 332 -12.24 0.24 -11.90
CA VAL A 332 -11.75 1.14 -10.85
C VAL A 332 -12.38 0.73 -9.53
N LEU A 333 -11.54 0.59 -8.50
CA LEU A 333 -11.97 0.29 -7.15
C LEU A 333 -12.02 1.57 -6.32
N PRO A 334 -13.09 1.80 -5.55
CA PRO A 334 -13.10 2.83 -4.52
C PRO A 334 -12.02 2.58 -3.46
N VAL A 335 -11.34 3.65 -3.04
CA VAL A 335 -10.32 3.62 -1.98
C VAL A 335 -10.79 4.48 -0.82
N PHE A 336 -10.59 3.97 0.39
CA PHE A 336 -10.95 4.64 1.64
C PHE A 336 -9.78 4.64 2.61
N GLU A 337 -9.66 5.72 3.36
CA GLU A 337 -8.78 5.87 4.51
C GLU A 337 -9.57 5.53 5.77
N VAL A 338 -8.93 4.82 6.69
CA VAL A 338 -9.49 4.45 7.99
C VAL A 338 -8.69 5.16 9.07
N ASP A 339 -9.37 5.60 10.13
CA ASP A 339 -8.75 6.25 11.27
C ASP A 339 -7.65 5.36 11.87
N GLU A 340 -6.48 5.95 12.13
CA GLU A 340 -5.29 5.26 12.63
C GLU A 340 -5.51 4.52 13.96
N LYS A 341 -6.52 4.94 14.73
CA LYS A 341 -6.89 4.34 16.02
C LYS A 341 -7.68 3.05 15.87
N GLU A 342 -8.16 2.73 14.66
CA GLU A 342 -8.85 1.49 14.39
C GLU A 342 -7.84 0.37 14.14
N SER A 343 -7.76 -0.57 15.08
CA SER A 343 -6.89 -1.74 14.93
C SER A 343 -7.33 -2.70 13.83
N ASN A 344 -8.63 -2.68 13.50
CA ASN A 344 -9.26 -3.61 12.58
C ASN A 344 -9.59 -2.90 11.27
N VAL A 345 -8.72 -3.07 10.27
CA VAL A 345 -8.97 -2.56 8.92
C VAL A 345 -10.10 -3.38 8.29
N PRO A 346 -11.16 -2.73 7.75
CA PRO A 346 -12.32 -3.41 7.19
C PRO A 346 -11.92 -4.37 6.07
N ARG A 347 -12.54 -5.54 6.05
CA ARG A 347 -12.35 -6.61 5.07
C ARG A 347 -13.46 -6.63 4.03
N THR A 348 -14.65 -6.22 4.43
CA THR A 348 -15.86 -6.20 3.60
C THR A 348 -16.36 -4.77 3.39
N LYS A 349 -17.28 -4.60 2.44
CA LYS A 349 -17.88 -3.28 2.18
C LYS A 349 -18.77 -2.87 3.36
N GLU A 350 -19.43 -3.82 3.99
CA GLU A 350 -20.31 -3.66 5.15
C GLU A 350 -19.54 -3.04 6.31
N GLU A 351 -18.41 -3.66 6.71
CA GLU A 351 -17.54 -3.16 7.78
C GLU A 351 -17.03 -1.74 7.46
N LEU A 352 -16.66 -1.50 6.20
CA LEU A 352 -16.23 -0.17 5.76
C LEU A 352 -17.36 0.87 5.86
N LEU A 353 -18.59 0.52 5.51
CA LEU A 353 -19.75 1.40 5.61
C LEU A 353 -20.13 1.69 7.06
N GLU A 354 -19.95 0.74 7.97
CA GLU A 354 -20.13 0.94 9.41
C GLU A 354 -19.12 1.97 9.95
N LEU A 355 -17.83 1.81 9.59
CA LEU A 355 -16.80 2.79 9.96
C LEU A 355 -17.06 4.16 9.33
N TYR A 356 -17.52 4.19 8.07
CA TYR A 356 -17.88 5.43 7.39
C TYR A 356 -19.04 6.15 8.10
N ALA A 357 -20.08 5.42 8.53
CA ALA A 357 -21.21 5.97 9.29
C ALA A 357 -20.78 6.53 10.65
N GLN A 358 -19.74 5.97 11.25
CA GLN A 358 -19.12 6.44 12.49
C GLN A 358 -18.12 7.58 12.30
N ASN A 359 -17.92 8.07 11.06
CA ASN A 359 -16.87 9.03 10.68
C ASN A 359 -15.43 8.55 10.94
N LYS A 360 -15.23 7.23 11.00
CA LYS A 360 -13.93 6.56 11.17
C LYS A 360 -13.33 6.09 9.85
N ALA A 361 -14.06 6.21 8.75
CA ALA A 361 -13.56 5.98 7.42
C ALA A 361 -14.02 7.08 6.46
N VAL A 362 -13.19 7.37 5.45
CA VAL A 362 -13.43 8.43 4.49
C VAL A 362 -12.88 8.03 3.13
N TYR A 363 -13.45 8.52 2.03
CA TYR A 363 -12.84 8.26 0.71
C TYR A 363 -11.45 8.90 0.65
N PHE A 364 -10.54 8.21 -0.02
CA PHE A 364 -9.11 8.54 -0.08
C PHE A 364 -8.85 10.02 -0.39
N HIS A 365 -7.92 10.64 0.34
CA HIS A 365 -7.52 12.04 0.20
C HIS A 365 -8.66 13.08 0.27
N ARG A 366 -9.84 12.76 0.83
CA ARG A 366 -10.93 13.75 0.99
C ARG A 366 -10.45 15.05 1.62
N TRP A 367 -9.60 14.94 2.64
CA TRP A 367 -9.12 16.07 3.43
C TRP A 367 -7.91 16.79 2.81
N VAL A 368 -7.24 16.15 1.84
CA VAL A 368 -6.15 16.77 1.07
C VAL A 368 -6.73 17.54 -0.12
N CYS A 369 -7.62 16.90 -0.87
CA CYS A 369 -8.31 17.50 -2.00
C CYS A 369 -9.70 16.86 -2.18
N LEU A 370 -10.74 17.61 -1.80
CA LEU A 370 -12.13 17.17 -1.83
C LEU A 370 -12.60 16.68 -3.22
N HIS A 371 -12.00 17.16 -4.31
CA HIS A 371 -12.39 16.78 -5.66
C HIS A 371 -11.46 15.73 -6.29
N CYS A 372 -10.17 15.69 -5.95
CA CYS A 372 -9.15 14.98 -6.73
C CYS A 372 -9.34 13.46 -6.74
N GLN A 373 -9.79 12.89 -5.63
CA GLN A 373 -9.98 11.44 -5.45
C GLN A 373 -11.46 11.07 -5.24
N ARG A 374 -12.37 12.02 -5.44
CA ARG A 374 -13.80 11.74 -5.42
C ARG A 374 -14.18 11.01 -6.70
N PHE A 375 -14.56 9.75 -6.58
CA PHE A 375 -14.94 8.94 -7.73
C PHE A 375 -16.41 9.16 -8.15
N PRO A 376 -16.72 9.04 -9.47
CA PRO A 376 -18.09 9.15 -9.98
C PRO A 376 -19.03 8.13 -9.32
N GLY A 377 -20.23 8.58 -8.95
CA GLY A 377 -21.22 7.72 -8.33
C GLY A 377 -20.95 7.38 -6.86
N LEU A 378 -20.02 8.06 -6.17
CA LEU A 378 -19.73 7.87 -4.73
C LEU A 378 -20.99 7.73 -3.86
N GLN A 379 -21.95 8.64 -3.98
CA GLN A 379 -23.19 8.60 -3.17
C GLN A 379 -24.02 7.35 -3.45
N ARG A 380 -24.16 6.97 -4.72
CA ARG A 380 -24.83 5.74 -5.13
C ARG A 380 -24.08 4.50 -4.61
N TRP A 381 -22.75 4.54 -4.62
CA TRP A 381 -21.92 3.45 -4.09
C TRP A 381 -22.09 3.30 -2.57
N LEU A 382 -22.12 4.40 -1.82
CA LEU A 382 -22.32 4.42 -0.36
C LEU A 382 -23.71 3.91 0.05
N GLN A 383 -24.76 4.34 -0.67
CA GLN A 383 -26.14 3.94 -0.37
C GLN A 383 -26.44 2.49 -0.74
N ARG A 384 -25.68 1.91 -1.67
CA ARG A 384 -25.91 0.56 -2.17
C ARG A 384 -25.40 -0.47 -1.17
N LYS A 385 -26.32 -1.04 -0.40
CA LYS A 385 -26.03 -2.15 0.52
C LYS A 385 -25.61 -3.41 -0.27
N PRO A 386 -24.71 -4.22 0.29
CA PRO A 386 -24.41 -5.55 -0.24
C PRO A 386 -25.65 -6.45 -0.24
N SER A 387 -25.65 -7.48 -1.09
CA SER A 387 -26.78 -8.42 -1.14
C SER A 387 -26.82 -9.26 0.14
N ALA A 388 -28.01 -9.40 0.73
CA ALA A 388 -28.20 -10.21 1.94
C ALA A 388 -27.93 -11.70 1.68
N GLU A 389 -28.16 -12.16 0.45
CA GLU A 389 -28.02 -13.56 0.07
C GLU A 389 -26.65 -13.87 -0.54
N ASN A 390 -25.99 -12.88 -1.17
CA ASN A 390 -24.63 -13.01 -1.69
C ASN A 390 -23.81 -11.70 -1.52
N PRO A 391 -23.22 -11.46 -0.33
CA PRO A 391 -22.53 -10.20 -0.02
C PRO A 391 -21.30 -9.96 -0.92
N ASN A 392 -20.70 -11.04 -1.45
CA ASN A 392 -19.50 -10.98 -2.28
C ASN A 392 -19.78 -10.65 -3.75
N ILE A 393 -21.04 -10.41 -4.15
CA ILE A 393 -21.34 -10.07 -5.54
C ILE A 393 -20.90 -8.65 -5.91
N ILE A 394 -20.01 -8.53 -6.91
CA ILE A 394 -19.67 -7.22 -7.47
C ILE A 394 -20.81 -6.72 -8.34
N GLN A 395 -21.27 -5.52 -8.01
CA GLN A 395 -22.31 -4.81 -8.73
C GLN A 395 -21.70 -3.61 -9.46
N VAL A 396 -21.54 -3.76 -10.78
CA VAL A 396 -20.87 -2.76 -11.63
C VAL A 396 -21.66 -1.45 -11.68
N LEU A 397 -20.96 -0.33 -11.53
CA LEU A 397 -21.49 1.00 -11.82
C LEU A 397 -20.92 1.47 -13.16
N PHE A 398 -21.75 1.49 -14.20
CA PHE A 398 -21.36 2.08 -15.48
C PHE A 398 -21.31 3.60 -15.33
N VAL A 399 -20.11 4.15 -15.47
CA VAL A 399 -19.90 5.59 -15.57
C VAL A 399 -19.76 5.87 -17.06
N PRO A 400 -20.71 6.58 -17.71
CA PRO A 400 -20.52 6.99 -19.08
C PRO A 400 -19.27 7.88 -19.13
N THR A 401 -18.27 7.50 -19.93
CA THR A 401 -17.26 8.46 -20.35
C THR A 401 -18.01 9.51 -21.15
N LEU A 402 -18.01 10.76 -20.67
CA LEU A 402 -18.42 11.89 -21.49
C LEU A 402 -17.65 11.76 -22.79
N ALA A 403 -18.36 11.55 -23.90
CA ALA A 403 -17.74 11.59 -25.21
C ALA A 403 -17.08 12.97 -25.33
N SER A 404 -15.75 12.97 -25.41
CA SER A 404 -14.94 14.17 -25.65
C SER A 404 -15.17 14.67 -27.07
#